data_AF-A0A7C4ZKL8-F1
#
_entry.id   AF-A0A7C4ZKL8-F1
#
_cell.length_a   1.000
_cell.length_b   1.000
_cell.length_c   1.000
_cell.angle_alpha   90.00
_cell.angle_beta   90.00
_cell.angle_gamma   90.00
#
_symmetry.space_group_name_H-M   'P 1'
#
loop_
_entity.id
_entity.type
_entity.pdbx_description
1 polymer ?
#
loop_
_entity_poly.entity_id
_entity_poly.type
_entity_poly.pdbx_seq_one_letter_code
_entity_poly.pdbx_strand_id
1 'polypeptide(L)'
;MTSRRTTDAHGASKTISSFADLIQAPTANSLVMSQRLALEATRFWARRMRAYADQMETLACCRSPDDLASAQTKFLERMRDDYAAESEAITAMLTPEEPRAPRRRGNGGTEAEA
;
A
#
# COMPACT_ATOMS: atom_id res chain seq x y z
N MET A 1 -52.93 -40.07 0.54
CA MET A 1 -52.31 -38.81 0.99
C MET A 1 -50.84 -39.08 1.30
N THR A 2 -49.92 -38.77 0.39
CA THR A 2 -48.48 -38.94 0.58
C THR A 2 -47.83 -37.56 0.72
N SER A 3 -47.49 -37.21 1.96
CA SER A 3 -46.77 -35.98 2.30
C SER A 3 -45.27 -36.19 2.05
N ARG A 4 -44.75 -35.73 0.90
CA ARG A 4 -43.31 -35.55 0.69
C ARG A 4 -42.91 -34.20 1.29
N ARG A 5 -42.31 -34.21 2.47
CA ARG A 5 -41.48 -33.10 2.97
C ARG A 5 -40.02 -33.54 2.93
N THR A 6 -39.16 -32.54 2.84
CA THR A 6 -37.71 -32.51 3.02
C THR A 6 -36.85 -32.83 1.79
N THR A 7 -36.33 -31.78 1.13
CA THR A 7 -34.93 -31.66 0.65
C THR A 7 -34.65 -30.29 0.00
N ASP A 8 -34.83 -29.15 0.68
CA ASP A 8 -34.44 -27.84 0.09
C ASP A 8 -33.56 -26.95 1.00
N ALA A 9 -33.42 -27.27 2.28
CA ALA A 9 -32.70 -26.40 3.23
C ALA A 9 -31.16 -26.42 3.06
N HIS A 10 -30.58 -27.50 2.55
CA HIS A 10 -29.11 -27.64 2.43
C HIS A 10 -28.52 -26.97 1.18
N GLY A 11 -29.34 -26.69 0.16
CA GLY A 11 -28.91 -25.96 -1.05
C GLY A 11 -28.83 -24.45 -0.82
N ALA A 12 -29.84 -23.88 -0.16
CA ALA A 12 -29.91 -22.44 0.13
C ALA A 12 -28.78 -21.95 1.05
N SER A 13 -28.36 -22.76 2.03
CA SER A 13 -27.28 -22.39 2.95
C SER A 13 -25.92 -22.25 2.26
N LYS A 14 -25.66 -23.03 1.20
CA LYS A 14 -24.39 -22.97 0.45
C LYS A 14 -24.35 -21.77 -0.49
N THR A 15 -25.45 -21.45 -1.15
CA THR A 15 -25.56 -20.27 -2.02
C THR A 15 -25.54 -18.95 -1.26
N ILE A 16 -26.15 -18.88 -0.07
CA ILE A 16 -26.08 -17.69 0.79
C ILE A 16 -24.66 -17.47 1.32
N SER A 17 -23.98 -18.53 1.75
CA SER A 17 -22.59 -18.43 2.24
C SER A 17 -21.63 -18.03 1.12
N SER A 18 -21.76 -18.60 -0.09
CA SER A 18 -20.90 -18.23 -1.22
C SER A 18 -21.13 -16.79 -1.70
N PHE A 19 -22.36 -16.28 -1.60
CA PHE A 19 -22.69 -14.90 -1.93
C PHE A 19 -22.16 -13.92 -0.87
N ALA A 20 -22.25 -14.29 0.41
CA ALA A 20 -21.65 -13.52 1.50
C ALA A 20 -20.13 -13.43 1.36
N ASP A 21 -19.44 -14.53 1.02
CA ASP A 21 -17.99 -14.54 0.77
C ASP A 21 -17.61 -13.67 -0.45
N LEU A 22 -18.44 -13.65 -1.49
CA LEU A 22 -18.26 -12.82 -2.69
C LEU A 22 -18.37 -11.31 -2.41
N ILE A 23 -19.19 -10.92 -1.43
CA ILE A 23 -19.39 -9.51 -1.05
C ILE A 23 -18.41 -9.06 0.05
N GLN A 24 -18.03 -9.98 0.95
CA GLN A 24 -17.15 -9.65 2.08
C GLN A 24 -15.67 -9.60 1.69
N ALA A 25 -15.21 -10.42 0.74
CA ALA A 25 -13.80 -10.43 0.35
C ALA A 25 -13.29 -9.10 -0.28
N PRO A 26 -14.03 -8.43 -1.18
CA PRO A 26 -13.59 -7.15 -1.76
C PRO A 26 -13.62 -6.00 -0.75
N THR A 27 -14.61 -6.00 0.16
CA THR A 27 -14.82 -4.92 1.13
C THR A 27 -13.81 -4.95 2.27
N ALA A 28 -13.43 -6.14 2.75
CA ALA A 28 -12.37 -6.30 3.74
C ALA A 28 -11.00 -5.84 3.21
N ASN A 29 -10.66 -6.20 1.97
CA ASN A 29 -9.43 -5.74 1.33
C ASN A 29 -9.41 -4.23 1.09
N SER A 30 -10.54 -3.64 0.69
CA SER A 30 -10.66 -2.19 0.51
C SER A 30 -10.45 -1.42 1.83
N LEU A 31 -11.00 -1.92 2.95
CA LEU A 31 -10.82 -1.30 4.26
C LEU A 31 -9.37 -1.38 4.74
N VAL A 32 -8.70 -2.52 4.56
CA VAL A 32 -7.28 -2.67 4.93
C VAL A 32 -6.40 -1.74 4.10
N MET A 33 -6.67 -1.60 2.80
CA MET A 33 -5.92 -0.69 1.94
C MET A 33 -6.16 0.78 2.30
N SER A 34 -7.39 1.17 2.63
CA SER A 34 -7.68 2.55 3.04
C SER A 34 -6.98 2.91 4.36
N GLN A 35 -6.88 1.98 5.30
CA GLN A 35 -6.11 2.17 6.54
C GLN A 35 -4.61 2.33 6.27
N ARG A 36 -4.03 1.49 5.39
CA ARG A 36 -2.61 1.60 4.99
C ARG A 36 -2.32 2.95 4.34
N LEU A 37 -3.19 3.39 3.43
CA LEU A 37 -3.07 4.70 2.80
C LEU A 37 -3.19 5.84 3.81
N ALA A 38 -4.15 5.77 4.75
CA ALA A 38 -4.32 6.79 5.79
C ALA A 38 -3.10 6.88 6.71
N LEU A 39 -2.51 5.73 7.07
CA LEU A 39 -1.29 5.69 7.87
C LEU A 39 -0.12 6.33 7.12
N GLU A 40 0.07 6.02 5.84
CA GLU A 40 1.16 6.62 5.08
C GLU A 40 0.96 8.12 4.86
N ALA A 41 -0.26 8.55 4.53
CA ALA A 41 -0.59 9.97 4.42
C ALA A 41 -0.31 10.72 5.74
N THR A 42 -0.56 10.08 6.88
CA THR A 42 -0.25 10.66 8.20
C THR A 42 1.26 10.77 8.42
N ARG A 43 2.04 9.76 8.03
CA ARG A 43 3.52 9.80 8.11
C ARG A 43 4.09 10.88 7.21
N PHE A 44 3.59 10.97 5.97
CA PHE A 44 3.95 12.03 5.04
C PHE A 44 3.68 13.41 5.63
N TRP A 45 2.46 13.60 6.18
CA TRP A 45 2.09 14.87 6.79
C TRP A 45 3.01 15.23 7.97
N ALA A 46 3.34 14.26 8.82
CA ALA A 46 4.26 14.46 9.93
C ALA A 46 5.67 14.87 9.45
N ARG A 47 6.22 14.20 8.42
CA ARG A 47 7.50 14.58 7.78
C ARG A 47 7.46 16.02 7.28
N ARG A 48 6.35 16.39 6.61
CA ARG A 48 6.16 17.72 6.02
C ARG A 48 6.04 18.82 7.08
N MET A 49 5.28 18.58 8.15
CA MET A 49 5.14 19.51 9.26
C MET A 49 6.47 19.77 9.96
N ARG A 50 7.29 18.72 10.13
CA ARG A 50 8.66 18.87 10.64
C ARG A 50 9.53 19.70 9.70
N ALA A 51 9.48 19.44 8.39
CA ALA A 51 10.25 20.22 7.43
C ALA A 51 9.86 21.71 7.43
N TYR A 52 8.58 22.04 7.62
CA TYR A 52 8.15 23.43 7.79
C TYR A 52 8.69 24.06 9.07
N ALA A 53 8.70 23.33 10.18
CA ALA A 53 9.29 23.82 11.42
C ALA A 53 10.80 24.09 11.27
N ASP A 54 11.55 23.14 10.70
CA ASP A 54 12.98 23.28 10.41
C ASP A 54 13.25 24.49 9.50
N GLN A 55 12.37 24.71 8.50
CA GLN A 55 12.50 25.83 7.59
C GLN A 55 12.26 27.17 8.28
N MET A 56 11.27 27.26 9.17
CA MET A 56 11.03 28.50 9.93
C MET A 56 12.22 28.85 10.83
N GLU A 57 12.83 27.85 11.47
CA GLU A 57 14.06 28.05 12.24
C GLU A 57 15.23 28.51 11.37
N THR A 58 15.39 27.89 10.18
CA THR A 58 16.43 28.26 9.22
C THR A 58 16.24 29.71 8.72
N LEU A 59 15.01 30.08 8.36
CA LEU A 59 14.68 31.42 7.87
C LEU A 59 14.90 32.50 8.94
N ALA A 60 14.67 32.19 10.22
CA ALA A 60 14.95 33.10 11.33
C ALA A 60 16.46 33.42 11.47
N CYS A 61 17.33 32.57 10.95
CA CYS A 61 18.78 32.74 11.01
C CYS A 61 19.38 33.47 9.79
N CYS A 62 18.62 33.66 8.71
CA CYS A 62 19.10 34.31 7.50
C CYS A 62 19.42 35.80 7.75
N ARG A 63 20.57 36.27 7.25
CA ARG A 63 21.02 37.67 7.42
C ARG A 63 21.15 38.42 6.09
N SER A 64 21.04 37.69 4.98
CA SER A 64 21.13 38.24 3.64
C SER A 64 20.08 37.64 2.71
N PRO A 65 19.76 38.31 1.59
CA PRO A 65 18.93 37.73 0.53
C PRO A 65 19.49 36.42 -0.03
N ASP A 66 20.82 36.27 -0.09
CA ASP A 66 21.46 35.06 -0.60
C ASP A 66 21.25 33.86 0.35
N ASP A 67 21.32 34.09 1.67
CA ASP A 67 20.99 33.06 2.68
C ASP A 67 19.55 32.59 2.53
N LEU A 68 18.63 33.55 2.33
CA LEU A 68 17.21 33.27 2.12
C LEU A 68 17.00 32.44 0.84
N ALA A 69 17.62 32.83 -0.28
CA ALA A 69 17.52 32.12 -1.54
C ALA A 69 18.10 30.69 -1.45
N SER A 70 19.21 30.51 -0.73
CA SER A 70 19.80 29.19 -0.47
C SER A 70 18.88 28.32 0.40
N ALA A 71 18.33 28.88 1.48
CA ALA A 71 17.42 28.17 2.37
C ALA A 71 16.11 27.77 1.67
N GLN A 72 15.54 28.66 0.85
CA GLN A 72 14.38 28.37 0.01
C GLN A 72 14.66 27.25 -0.99
N THR A 73 15.77 27.32 -1.72
CA THR A 73 16.15 26.30 -2.71
C THR A 73 16.28 24.93 -2.07
N LYS A 74 17.02 24.81 -0.96
CA LYS A 74 17.18 23.54 -0.23
C LYS A 74 15.85 22.98 0.28
N PHE A 75 14.97 23.86 0.75
CA PHE A 75 13.63 23.44 1.19
C PHE A 75 12.80 22.89 0.04
N LEU A 76 12.84 23.52 -1.13
CA LEU A 76 12.14 23.04 -2.33
C LEU A 76 12.71 21.71 -2.84
N GLU A 77 14.03 21.54 -2.83
CA GLU A 77 14.68 20.26 -3.16
C GLU A 77 14.23 19.15 -2.22
N ARG A 78 14.25 19.40 -0.90
CA ARG A 78 13.76 18.45 0.10
C ARG A 78 12.29 18.11 -0.12
N MET A 79 11.44 19.11 -0.38
CA MET A 79 10.03 18.89 -0.67
C MET A 79 9.84 18.00 -1.91
N ARG A 80 10.56 18.27 -2.99
CA ARG A 80 10.51 17.45 -4.22
C ARG A 80 10.83 15.99 -3.90
N ASP A 81 11.90 15.75 -3.16
CA ASP A 81 12.35 14.40 -2.82
C ASP A 81 11.34 13.69 -1.91
N ASP A 82 10.75 14.40 -0.94
CA ASP A 82 9.68 13.87 -0.08
C ASP A 82 8.43 13.47 -0.90
N TYR A 83 8.03 14.27 -1.89
CA TYR A 83 6.90 13.94 -2.78
C TYR A 83 7.20 12.77 -3.71
N ALA A 84 8.44 12.66 -4.19
CA ALA A 84 8.87 11.52 -5.01
C ALA A 84 8.78 10.22 -4.21
N ALA A 85 9.35 10.20 -3.00
CA ALA A 85 9.30 9.06 -2.10
C ALA A 85 7.85 8.66 -1.72
N GLU A 86 6.98 9.65 -1.48
CA GLU A 86 5.57 9.40 -1.20
C GLU A 86 4.85 8.78 -2.40
N SER A 87 5.13 9.27 -3.60
CA SER A 87 4.54 8.73 -4.84
C SER A 87 4.95 7.28 -5.07
N GLU A 88 6.21 6.94 -4.79
CA GLU A 88 6.69 5.56 -4.83
C GLU A 88 5.99 4.67 -3.80
N ALA A 89 5.83 5.16 -2.56
CA ALA A 89 5.15 4.41 -1.50
C ALA A 89 3.67 4.13 -1.84
N ILE A 90 2.95 5.14 -2.36
CA ILE A 90 1.57 4.98 -2.82
C ILE A 90 1.48 4.01 -3.99
N THR A 91 2.39 4.11 -4.96
CA THR A 91 2.44 3.20 -6.12
C THR A 91 2.66 1.76 -5.68
N ALA A 92 3.58 1.53 -4.73
CA ALA A 92 3.83 0.21 -4.16
C ALA A 92 2.62 -0.37 -3.42
N MET A 93 1.79 0.47 -2.79
CA MET A 93 0.55 0.04 -2.13
C MET A 93 -0.57 -0.29 -3.12
N LEU A 94 -0.60 0.37 -4.27
CA LEU A 94 -1.67 0.22 -5.28
C LEU A 94 -1.35 -0.85 -6.33
N THR A 95 -0.09 -1.21 -6.51
CA THR A 95 0.32 -2.23 -7.48
C THR A 95 0.18 -3.62 -6.87
N PRO A 96 -0.63 -4.53 -7.45
CA PRO A 96 -0.71 -5.91 -6.98
C PRO A 96 0.65 -6.60 -7.11
N GLU A 97 1.13 -7.28 -6.05
CA GLU A 97 2.28 -8.18 -6.21
C GLU A 97 1.92 -9.26 -7.24
N GLU A 98 2.70 -9.33 -8.32
CA GLU A 98 2.60 -10.42 -9.28
C GLU A 98 2.86 -11.75 -8.54
N PRO A 99 2.03 -12.79 -8.72
CA PRO A 99 2.26 -14.07 -8.05
C PRO A 99 3.65 -14.58 -8.44
N ARG A 100 4.59 -14.60 -7.49
CA ARG A 100 5.90 -15.23 -7.70
C ARG A 100 5.64 -16.68 -8.10
N ALA A 101 5.86 -16.98 -9.37
CA ALA A 101 5.81 -18.34 -9.89
C ALA A 101 6.72 -19.22 -9.01
N PRO A 102 6.28 -20.44 -8.63
CA PRO A 102 7.10 -21.32 -7.83
C PRO A 102 8.43 -21.53 -8.54
N ARG A 103 9.54 -21.22 -7.85
CA ARG A 103 10.88 -21.57 -8.31
C ARG A 103 10.89 -23.05 -8.65
N ARG A 104 10.88 -23.36 -9.95
CA ARG A 104 11.10 -24.72 -10.45
C ARG A 104 12.46 -25.15 -9.91
N ARG A 105 12.44 -26.02 -8.90
CA ARG A 105 13.64 -26.61 -8.28
C ARG A 105 14.42 -27.23 -9.43
N GLY A 106 15.54 -26.60 -9.79
CA GLY A 106 16.44 -27.10 -10.81
C GLY A 106 16.87 -28.51 -10.43
N ASN A 107 16.44 -29.49 -11.20
CA ASN A 107 16.96 -30.84 -11.13
C ASN A 107 18.33 -30.79 -11.81
N GLY A 108 19.37 -30.46 -11.04
CA GLY A 108 20.75 -30.65 -11.46
C GLY A 108 21.09 -32.13 -11.39
N GLY A 109 21.63 -32.69 -12.47
CA GLY A 109 22.12 -34.06 -12.50
C GLY A 109 22.25 -34.61 -13.92
N THR A 110 23.25 -34.09 -14.65
CA THR A 110 23.82 -34.70 -15.85
C THR A 110 24.47 -36.06 -15.54
N GLU A 111 24.29 -36.98 -16.50
CA GLU A 111 25.11 -38.13 -16.92
C GLU A 111 26.39 -38.49 -16.14
N ALA A 112 26.46 -39.76 -15.75
CA ALA A 112 27.62 -40.69 -15.73
C ALA A 112 27.06 -42.03 -15.17
N GLU A 113 27.36 -43.25 -15.58
CA GLU A 113 28.29 -43.87 -16.53
C GLU A 113 28.02 -45.39 -16.35
N ALA A 114 27.85 -46.15 -17.43
CA ALA A 114 27.96 -47.62 -17.44
C ALA A 114 28.23 -48.10 -18.87
#